data_AF-A0A833ZQW2-F1
#
_entry.id   AF-A0A833ZQW2-F1
#
_cell.length_a   1.000
_cell.length_b   1.000
_cell.length_c   1.000
_cell.angle_alpha   90.00
_cell.angle_beta   90.00
_cell.angle_gamma   90.00
#
_symmetry.space_group_name_H-M   'P 1'
#
loop_
_entity.id
_entity.type
_entity.pdbx_description
1 polymer ?
#
loop_
_entity_poly.entity_id
_entity_poly.type
_entity_poly.pdbx_seq_one_letter_code
_entity_poly.pdbx_strand_id
1 'polypeptide(L)'
;MAAAAMAHRDVSAVIVGADRVVANGDTANKVGTYQLAIAAKHHGIPFYVAAPSSSCDLRLETGQQIVIEERPGQELTDVNGVRIAAPGIEVWNPAFDVTPHDLITGGIITELGIFTPKELQTALSTTIS
;
A
#
# COMPACT_ATOMS: atom_id res chain seq x y z
N MET A 1 -12.29 6.41 9.37
CA MET A 1 -12.85 5.54 10.43
C MET A 1 -11.97 4.32 10.75
N ALA A 2 -10.95 3.97 9.95
CA ALA A 2 -10.19 2.73 10.13
C ALA A 2 -9.67 2.48 11.56
N ALA A 3 -8.98 3.46 12.18
CA ALA A 3 -8.49 3.33 13.55
C ALA A 3 -9.60 3.06 14.58
N ALA A 4 -10.75 3.75 14.47
CA ALA A 4 -11.90 3.50 15.34
C ALA A 4 -12.48 2.09 15.15
N ALA A 5 -12.50 1.57 13.92
CA ALA A 5 -12.91 0.20 13.66
C ALA A 5 -11.91 -0.80 14.26
N MET A 6 -10.61 -0.58 14.09
CA MET A 6 -9.57 -1.40 14.72
C MET A 6 -9.68 -1.43 16.25
N ALA A 7 -10.06 -0.31 16.87
CA ALA A 7 -10.24 -0.21 18.31
C ALA A 7 -11.55 -0.81 18.86
N HIS A 8 -12.61 -0.86 18.04
CA HIS A 8 -13.98 -1.09 18.54
C HIS A 8 -14.82 -2.10 17.75
N ARG A 9 -14.24 -2.79 16.76
CA ARG A 9 -14.95 -3.73 15.88
C ARG A 9 -14.18 -5.04 15.67
N ASP A 10 -13.29 -5.39 16.58
CA ASP A 10 -12.55 -6.67 16.57
C ASP A 10 -11.86 -6.99 15.23
N VAL A 11 -11.27 -5.96 14.60
CA VAL A 11 -10.45 -6.16 13.40
C VAL A 11 -9.20 -6.93 13.81
N SER A 12 -8.99 -8.09 13.18
CA SER A 12 -7.90 -9.01 13.53
C SER A 12 -6.82 -9.15 12.46
N ALA A 13 -7.05 -8.60 11.26
CA ALA A 13 -6.07 -8.53 10.18
C ALA A 13 -6.43 -7.40 9.20
N VAL A 14 -5.43 -6.90 8.48
CA VAL A 14 -5.62 -6.02 7.32
C VAL A 14 -4.95 -6.67 6.12
N ILE A 15 -5.67 -6.78 5.01
CA ILE A 15 -5.14 -7.25 3.73
C ILE A 15 -5.44 -6.17 2.68
N VAL A 16 -4.42 -5.77 1.93
CA VAL A 16 -4.54 -4.82 0.82
C VAL A 16 -3.93 -5.41 -0.46
N GLY A 17 -4.25 -4.81 -1.61
CA GLY A 17 -3.54 -5.09 -2.85
C GLY A 17 -2.21 -4.34 -2.94
N ALA A 18 -1.56 -4.43 -4.10
CA ALA A 18 -0.43 -3.58 -4.47
C ALA A 18 -0.55 -3.15 -5.93
N ASP A 19 -0.13 -1.91 -6.21
CA ASP A 19 0.21 -1.49 -7.57
C ASP A 19 1.62 -1.97 -7.92
N ARG A 20 2.55 -1.78 -6.98
CA ARG A 20 3.95 -2.21 -7.11
C ARG A 20 4.54 -2.58 -5.75
N VAL A 21 5.20 -3.73 -5.68
CA VAL A 21 6.08 -4.12 -4.57
C VAL A 21 7.52 -4.09 -5.08
N VAL A 22 8.45 -3.46 -4.38
CA VAL A 22 9.86 -3.37 -4.81
C VAL A 22 10.74 -4.37 -4.05
N ALA A 23 12.04 -4.42 -4.36
CA ALA A 23 12.93 -5.50 -3.90
C ALA A 23 12.98 -5.67 -2.37
N ASN A 24 13.01 -4.57 -1.59
CA ASN A 24 12.98 -4.63 -0.12
C ASN A 24 11.57 -4.89 0.46
N GLY A 25 10.54 -5.01 -0.38
CA GLY A 25 9.14 -5.19 -0.01
C GLY A 25 8.37 -3.89 0.24
N ASP A 26 8.97 -2.71 0.09
CA ASP A 26 8.21 -1.45 0.11
C ASP A 26 7.12 -1.51 -0.95
N THR A 27 5.91 -1.14 -0.56
CA THR A 27 4.72 -1.36 -1.38
C THR A 27 4.05 -0.04 -1.71
N ALA A 28 4.01 0.30 -3.00
CA ALA A 28 3.13 1.34 -3.50
C ALA A 28 1.73 0.76 -3.73
N ASN A 29 0.73 1.41 -3.17
CA ASN A 29 -0.67 1.08 -3.35
C ASN A 29 -1.54 2.33 -3.24
N LYS A 30 -2.85 2.21 -3.53
CA LYS A 30 -3.82 3.30 -3.46
C LYS A 30 -3.64 4.11 -2.16
N VAL A 31 -3.61 5.44 -2.28
CA VAL A 31 -3.40 6.35 -1.15
C VAL A 31 -4.35 6.03 0.01
N GLY A 32 -3.81 6.05 1.23
CA GLY A 32 -4.44 5.56 2.46
C GLY A 32 -3.89 4.20 2.93
N THR A 33 -3.14 3.48 2.09
CA THR A 33 -2.56 2.18 2.45
C THR A 33 -1.50 2.32 3.54
N TYR A 34 -0.59 3.28 3.40
CA TYR A 34 0.41 3.59 4.42
C TYR A 34 -0.25 3.96 5.76
N GLN A 35 -1.32 4.76 5.70
CA GLN A 35 -2.09 5.14 6.90
C GLN A 35 -2.74 3.92 7.58
N LEU A 36 -3.27 2.97 6.81
CA LEU A 36 -3.82 1.72 7.34
C LEU A 36 -2.73 0.88 8.01
N ALA A 37 -1.53 0.80 7.43
CA ALA A 37 -0.41 0.06 7.99
C ALA A 37 0.07 0.65 9.34
N ILE A 38 0.14 1.99 9.45
CA ILE A 38 0.43 2.68 10.71
C ILE A 38 -0.61 2.33 11.78
N ALA A 39 -1.90 2.44 11.43
CA ALA A 39 -2.98 2.15 12.37
C ALA A 39 -2.99 0.67 12.80
N ALA A 40 -2.76 -0.25 11.86
CA ALA A 40 -2.66 -1.68 12.14
C ALA A 40 -1.52 -1.98 13.12
N LYS A 41 -0.32 -1.41 12.89
CA LYS A 41 0.82 -1.56 13.81
C LYS A 41 0.53 -1.01 15.20
N HIS A 42 -0.13 0.15 15.30
CA HIS A 42 -0.52 0.73 16.60
C HIS A 42 -1.44 -0.21 17.40
N HIS A 43 -2.36 -0.90 16.73
CA HIS A 43 -3.30 -1.82 17.37
C HIS A 43 -2.79 -3.28 17.45
N GLY A 44 -1.55 -3.56 17.04
CA GLY A 44 -0.98 -4.92 17.06
C GLY A 44 -1.65 -5.88 16.07
N ILE A 45 -2.25 -5.35 15.00
CA ILE A 45 -2.97 -6.11 13.97
C ILE A 45 -1.98 -6.44 12.83
N PRO A 46 -1.89 -7.70 12.37
CA PRO A 46 -1.04 -8.06 11.25
C PRO A 46 -1.52 -7.40 9.96
N PHE A 47 -0.59 -6.76 9.25
CA PHE A 47 -0.83 -6.09 7.97
C PHE A 47 -0.18 -6.87 6.84
N TYR A 48 -1.01 -7.31 5.89
CA TYR A 48 -0.63 -8.11 4.74
C TYR A 48 -0.78 -7.31 3.45
N VAL A 49 0.15 -7.54 2.53
CA VAL A 49 0.03 -7.12 1.13
C VAL A 49 -0.20 -8.36 0.29
N ALA A 50 -1.22 -8.37 -0.57
CA ALA A 50 -1.48 -9.45 -1.51
C ALA A 50 -1.22 -8.94 -2.93
N ALA A 51 -0.22 -9.51 -3.59
CA ALA A 51 0.23 -9.10 -4.91
C ALA A 51 0.78 -10.30 -5.69
N PRO A 52 0.42 -10.48 -6.97
CA PRO A 52 1.07 -11.49 -7.80
C PRO A 52 2.56 -11.15 -7.97
N SER A 53 3.40 -12.14 -8.28
CA SER A 53 4.82 -11.90 -8.58
C SER A 53 5.02 -10.89 -9.72
N SER A 54 4.08 -10.81 -10.67
CA SER A 54 4.08 -9.83 -11.77
C SER A 54 3.91 -8.37 -11.32
N SER A 55 3.38 -8.12 -10.12
CA SER A 55 3.31 -6.79 -9.49
C SER A 55 4.58 -6.47 -8.68
N CYS A 56 5.54 -7.39 -8.59
CA CYS A 56 6.80 -7.18 -7.89
C CYS A 56 7.88 -6.69 -8.88
N ASP A 57 8.34 -5.45 -8.72
CA ASP A 57 9.43 -4.86 -9.50
C ASP A 57 10.75 -4.93 -8.74
N LEU A 58 11.46 -6.04 -8.90
CA LEU A 58 12.74 -6.30 -8.23
C LEU A 58 13.92 -5.46 -8.76
N ARG A 59 13.69 -4.56 -9.74
CA ARG A 59 14.72 -3.62 -10.25
C ARG A 59 14.86 -2.38 -9.38
N LEU A 60 13.81 -2.04 -8.63
CA LEU A 60 13.83 -0.94 -7.67
C LEU A 60 14.22 -1.52 -6.30
N GLU A 61 15.19 -0.91 -5.65
CA GLU A 61 15.71 -1.39 -4.37
C GLU A 61 14.81 -0.96 -3.21
N THR A 62 14.27 0.26 -3.28
CA THR A 62 13.46 0.86 -2.22
C THR A 62 12.27 1.63 -2.78
N GLY A 63 11.26 1.87 -1.93
CA GLY A 63 10.07 2.62 -2.29
C GLY A 63 10.34 4.10 -2.63
N GLN A 64 11.52 4.63 -2.27
CA GLN A 64 11.94 6.00 -2.62
C GLN A 64 12.12 6.19 -4.14
N GLN A 65 12.31 5.11 -4.88
CA GLN A 65 12.47 5.15 -6.33
C GLN A 65 11.12 5.13 -7.07
N ILE A 66 10.01 5.00 -6.35
CA ILE A 66 8.66 5.01 -6.93
C ILE A 66 8.21 6.47 -7.08
N VAL A 67 7.95 6.89 -8.32
CA VAL A 67 7.31 8.18 -8.59
C VAL A 67 5.82 8.05 -8.29
N ILE A 68 5.33 8.88 -7.37
CA ILE A 68 3.91 8.92 -7.02
C ILE A 68 3.16 9.72 -8.09
N GLU A 69 2.20 9.06 -8.75
CA GLU A 69 1.27 9.72 -9.67
C GLU A 69 0.44 10.75 -8.89
N GLU A 70 0.50 12.02 -9.30
CA GLU A 70 -0.45 13.04 -8.86
C GLU A 70 -1.50 13.26 -9.95
N ARG A 71 -2.77 13.20 -9.56
CA ARG A 71 -3.91 13.33 -10.47
C ARG A 71 -4.50 14.72 -10.44
N PRO A 72 -5.29 15.11 -11.46
CA PRO A 72 -5.99 16.39 -11.46
C PRO A 72 -6.77 16.59 -10.16
N GLY A 73 -6.64 17.77 -9.54
CA GLY A 73 -7.35 18.10 -8.30
C GLY A 73 -8.87 18.01 -8.42
N GLN A 74 -9.41 18.11 -9.65
CA GLN A 74 -10.83 17.95 -9.92
C GLN A 74 -11.37 16.58 -9.48
N GLU A 75 -10.58 15.50 -9.61
CA GLU A 75 -11.00 14.15 -9.17
C GLU A 75 -11.24 14.07 -7.66
N LEU A 76 -10.67 14.99 -6.87
CA LEU A 76 -10.88 15.10 -5.43
C LEU A 76 -11.96 16.13 -5.09
N THR A 77 -12.03 17.25 -5.81
CA THR A 77 -13.00 18.32 -5.50
C THR A 77 -14.41 18.01 -5.96
N ASP A 78 -14.57 17.15 -6.97
CA ASP A 78 -15.83 16.90 -7.67
C ASP A 78 -16.19 15.41 -7.58
N VAL A 79 -17.48 15.12 -7.37
CA VAL A 79 -18.03 13.76 -7.40
C VAL A 79 -19.24 13.73 -8.31
N ASN A 80 -19.30 12.77 -9.25
CA ASN A 80 -20.38 12.66 -10.23
C ASN A 80 -20.66 13.98 -10.99
N GLY A 81 -19.60 14.74 -11.30
CA GLY A 81 -19.70 16.03 -11.99
C GLY A 81 -20.18 17.19 -11.13
N VAL A 82 -20.33 17.00 -9.81
CA VAL A 82 -20.74 18.04 -8.86
C VAL A 82 -19.59 18.38 -7.93
N ARG A 83 -19.19 19.66 -7.92
CA ARG A 83 -18.15 20.16 -7.00
C ARG A 83 -18.68 20.19 -5.56
N ILE A 84 -17.92 19.59 -4.64
CA ILE A 84 -18.19 19.58 -3.20
C ILE A 84 -17.25 20.53 -2.46
N ALA A 85 -15.98 20.60 -2.87
CA ALA A 85 -14.99 21.46 -2.21
C ALA A 85 -15.26 22.95 -2.48
N ALA A 86 -14.83 23.82 -1.55
CA ALA A 86 -14.94 25.26 -1.70
C ALA A 86 -14.27 25.76 -3.01
N PRO A 87 -14.82 26.76 -3.71
CA PRO A 87 -14.18 27.34 -4.88
C PRO A 87 -12.80 27.92 -4.56
N GLY A 88 -11.82 27.72 -5.45
CA GLY A 88 -10.48 28.31 -5.34
C GLY A 88 -9.52 27.65 -4.34
N ILE A 89 -9.93 26.59 -3.62
CA ILE A 89 -9.03 25.86 -2.72
C ILE A 89 -8.00 25.05 -3.51
N GLU A 90 -6.74 25.09 -3.07
CA GLU A 90 -5.67 24.25 -3.59
C GLU A 90 -5.79 22.81 -3.07
N VAL A 91 -5.35 21.85 -3.89
CA VAL A 91 -5.51 20.43 -3.60
C VAL A 91 -4.22 19.69 -3.93
N TRP A 92 -3.87 18.75 -3.06
CA TRP A 92 -2.88 17.72 -3.32
C TRP A 92 -3.59 16.38 -3.50
N ASN A 93 -3.42 15.74 -4.66
CA ASN A 93 -4.16 14.52 -5.03
C ASN A 93 -3.21 13.40 -5.49
N PRO A 94 -2.35 12.88 -4.60
CA PRO A 94 -1.54 11.71 -4.90
C PRO A 94 -2.43 10.47 -5.04
N ALA A 95 -2.28 9.74 -6.14
CA ALA A 95 -3.08 8.53 -6.40
C ALA A 95 -2.62 7.32 -5.58
N PHE A 96 -1.40 7.36 -5.04
CA PHE A 96 -0.75 6.28 -4.32
C PHE A 96 0.03 6.82 -3.11
N ASP A 97 0.32 5.93 -2.17
CA ASP A 97 1.37 6.12 -1.16
C ASP A 97 2.26 4.89 -1.11
N VAL A 98 3.41 5.03 -0.43
CA VAL A 98 4.35 3.92 -0.21
C VAL A 98 4.26 3.49 1.25
N THR A 99 3.95 2.23 1.46
CA THR A 99 4.01 1.58 2.78
C THR A 99 5.42 1.00 2.99
N PRO A 100 6.19 1.50 3.97
CA PRO A 100 7.48 0.92 4.32
C PRO A 100 7.34 -0.54 4.76
N HIS A 101 8.26 -1.38 4.34
CA HIS A 101 8.20 -2.82 4.56
C HIS A 101 8.20 -3.22 6.05
N ASP A 102 8.69 -2.38 6.97
CA ASP A 102 8.66 -2.64 8.41
C ASP A 102 7.25 -2.54 9.03
N LEU A 103 6.28 -2.01 8.28
CA LEU A 103 4.86 -2.00 8.65
C LEU A 103 4.09 -3.20 8.08
N ILE A 104 4.67 -3.96 7.15
CA ILE A 104 4.06 -5.15 6.54
C ILE A 104 4.35 -6.36 7.44
N THR A 105 3.65 -6.42 8.57
CA THR A 105 3.92 -7.37 9.66
C THR A 105 3.35 -8.76 9.42
N GLY A 106 2.33 -8.90 8.58
CA GLY A 106 1.74 -10.18 8.20
C GLY A 106 2.51 -10.90 7.10
N GLY A 107 3.15 -10.14 6.22
CA GLY A 107 3.89 -10.64 5.06
C GLY A 107 3.25 -10.26 3.73
N ILE A 108 3.92 -10.66 2.66
CA ILE A 108 3.56 -10.41 1.26
C ILE A 108 3.10 -11.73 0.66
N ILE A 109 1.81 -11.78 0.31
CA ILE A 109 1.12 -12.95 -0.24
C ILE A 109 1.24 -12.89 -1.76
N THR A 110 1.79 -13.94 -2.35
CA THR A 110 1.86 -14.13 -3.80
C THR A 110 1.28 -15.50 -4.18
N GLU A 111 1.21 -15.80 -5.48
CA GLU A 111 0.84 -17.14 -5.96
C GLU A 111 1.87 -18.23 -5.59
N LEU A 112 3.06 -17.85 -5.12
CA LEU A 112 4.15 -18.76 -4.74
C LEU A 112 4.23 -19.01 -3.23
N GLY A 113 3.47 -18.28 -2.42
CA GLY A 113 3.46 -18.41 -0.97
C GLY A 113 3.31 -17.08 -0.24
N ILE A 114 3.64 -17.09 1.05
CA ILE A 114 3.66 -15.91 1.91
C ILE A 114 5.10 -15.67 2.35
N PHE A 115 5.62 -14.47 2.09
CA PHE A 115 7.01 -14.12 2.38
C PHE A 115 7.07 -12.94 3.33
N THR A 116 8.07 -12.94 4.22
CA THR A 116 8.44 -11.67 4.85
C THR A 116 9.08 -10.75 3.80
N PRO A 117 9.08 -9.43 4.00
CA PRO A 117 9.71 -8.51 3.05
C PRO A 117 11.19 -8.84 2.72
N LYS A 118 11.94 -9.36 3.70
CA LYS A 118 13.35 -9.75 3.53
C LYS A 118 13.53 -10.99 2.66
N GLU A 119 12.53 -11.88 2.62
CA GLU A 119 12.59 -13.13 1.86
C GLU A 119 12.11 -12.96 0.42
N LEU A 120 11.32 -11.92 0.14
CA LEU A 120 10.62 -11.73 -1.13
C LEU A 120 11.56 -11.80 -2.34
N GLN A 121 12.60 -10.97 -2.37
CA GLN A 121 13.50 -10.89 -3.53
C GLN A 121 14.16 -12.23 -3.84
N THR A 122 14.67 -12.91 -2.81
CA THR A 122 15.30 -14.22 -2.97
C THR A 122 14.28 -15.24 -3.46
N ALA A 123 13.12 -15.32 -2.81
CA ALA A 123 12.07 -16.29 -3.14
C ALA A 123 11.62 -16.18 -4.60
N LEU A 124 11.31 -14.97 -5.07
CA LEU A 124 10.85 -14.73 -6.44
C LEU A 124 11.94 -14.97 -7.49
N SER A 125 13.22 -14.76 -7.15
CA SER A 125 14.32 -14.93 -8.10
C SER A 125 14.66 -16.40 -8.33
N THR A 126 14.56 -17.26 -7.32
CA THR A 126 14.83 -18.71 -7.44
C THR A 126 13.77 -19.49 -8.22
N THR A 127 12.58 -18.92 -8.43
CA THR A 127 11.48 -19.61 -9.12
C THR A 127 11.40 -19.27 -10.61
N ILE A 128 12.09 -18.21 -11.06
CA ILE A 128 12.08 -17.73 -12.45
C ILE A 128 13.31 -18.24 -13.24
N SER A 129 14.26 -18.89 -12.57
CA SER A 129 15.41 -19.62 -13.16
C SER A 129 15.11 -21.10 -13.34
#